data_AF-A0A7W2YB14-F1
#
_entry.id   AF-A0A7W2YB14-F1
#
_cell.length_a   1.000
_cell.length_b   1.000
_cell.length_c   1.000
_cell.angle_alpha   90.00
_cell.angle_beta   90.00
_cell.angle_gamma   90.00
#
_symmetry.space_group_name_H-M   'P 1'
#
loop_
_entity.id
_entity.type
_entity.pdbx_description
1 polymer ?
#
loop_
_entity_poly.entity_id
_entity_poly.type
_entity_poly.pdbx_seq_one_letter_code
_entity_poly.pdbx_strand_id
1 'polypeptide(L)'
;MSNIKQSLLVAGEKLRDADKLAFIPVKIIASEKATTLKKPSWLKIKIPSNTAKVTEIKQAMRKHNLNSVCEEASCPNLHECFNHGTATFMILGAICTRRCPFCDVAHG
;
A
#
# COMPACT_ATOMS: atom_id res chain seq x y z
N MET A 1 -24.53 14.90 -18.01
CA MET A 1 -24.28 15.17 -16.58
C MET A 1 -23.85 13.85 -15.95
N SER A 2 -22.54 13.70 -15.70
CA SER A 2 -21.95 12.45 -15.21
C SER A 2 -22.50 12.14 -13.82
N ASN A 3 -23.11 10.96 -13.66
CA ASN A 3 -23.53 10.42 -12.37
C ASN A 3 -22.28 10.17 -11.53
N ILE A 4 -21.85 11.17 -10.76
CA ILE A 4 -20.86 10.99 -9.71
C ILE A 4 -21.55 10.11 -8.66
N LYS A 5 -21.29 8.79 -8.71
CA LYS A 5 -21.64 7.88 -7.62
C LYS A 5 -21.06 8.50 -6.36
N GLN A 6 -21.94 9.01 -5.50
CA GLN A 6 -21.55 9.57 -4.22
C GLN A 6 -20.86 8.46 -3.45
N SER A 7 -19.55 8.58 -3.28
CA SER A 7 -18.76 7.64 -2.50
C SER A 7 -19.29 7.71 -1.08
N LEU A 8 -19.95 6.66 -0.61
CA LEU A 8 -20.22 6.44 0.80
C LEU A 8 -18.87 6.17 1.48
N LEU A 9 -18.04 7.20 1.61
CA LEU A 9 -16.79 7.14 2.35
C LEU A 9 -17.16 7.09 3.83
N VAL A 10 -16.84 5.99 4.49
CA VAL A 10 -16.97 5.88 5.95
C VAL A 10 -15.64 6.31 6.55
N ALA A 11 -15.69 7.26 7.49
CA ALA A 11 -14.49 7.75 8.16
C ALA A 11 -13.75 6.60 8.86
N GLY A 12 -12.47 6.44 8.55
CA GLY A 12 -11.63 5.37 9.10
C GLY A 12 -11.62 4.07 8.30
N GLU A 13 -12.45 3.94 7.25
CA GLU A 13 -12.40 2.79 6.34
C GLU A 13 -11.22 2.92 5.37
N LYS A 14 -10.45 1.84 5.20
CA LYS A 14 -9.30 1.79 4.29
C LYS A 14 -9.74 1.29 2.91
N LEU A 15 -9.93 2.19 1.95
CA LEU A 15 -10.14 1.82 0.54
C LEU A 15 -8.80 1.56 -0.15
N ARG A 16 -8.66 0.39 -0.79
CA ARG A 16 -7.44 -0.01 -1.53
C ARG A 16 -7.76 -0.40 -2.96
N ASP A 17 -6.72 -0.52 -3.79
CA ASP A 17 -6.81 -1.05 -5.15
C ASP A 17 -8.01 -0.51 -5.95
N ALA A 18 -8.89 -1.40 -6.44
CA ALA A 18 -10.06 -1.05 -7.23
C ALA A 18 -11.00 -0.07 -6.51
N ASP A 19 -11.20 -0.22 -5.20
CA ASP A 19 -12.08 0.63 -4.40
C ASP A 19 -11.54 2.06 -4.31
N LYS A 20 -10.21 2.20 -4.22
CA LYS A 20 -9.53 3.51 -4.27
C LYS A 20 -9.63 4.15 -5.65
N LEU A 21 -9.53 3.35 -6.70
CA LEU A 21 -9.48 3.82 -8.10
C LEU A 21 -10.86 4.15 -8.67
N ALA A 22 -11.93 3.55 -8.15
CA ALA A 22 -13.31 3.68 -8.67
C ALA A 22 -13.83 5.13 -8.74
N PHE A 23 -13.28 6.03 -7.93
CA PHE A 23 -13.73 7.43 -7.80
C PHE A 23 -12.74 8.45 -8.37
N ILE A 24 -11.75 8.01 -9.14
CA ILE A 24 -10.82 8.93 -9.80
C ILE A 24 -11.48 9.46 -11.08
N PRO A 25 -11.43 10.78 -11.37
CA PRO A 25 -12.11 11.40 -12.51
C PRO A 25 -11.46 11.07 -13.88
N VAL A 26 -10.57 10.07 -13.95
CA VAL A 26 -9.95 9.60 -15.20
C VAL A 26 -10.36 8.16 -15.48
N LYS A 27 -10.47 7.83 -16.77
CA LYS A 27 -10.80 6.47 -17.22
C LYS A 27 -9.59 5.56 -16.99
N ILE A 28 -9.64 4.74 -15.94
CA ILE A 28 -8.65 3.70 -15.70
C ILE A 28 -9.06 2.48 -16.52
N ILE A 29 -8.31 2.20 -17.58
CA ILE A 29 -8.50 1.01 -18.39
C ILE A 29 -7.85 -0.14 -17.62
N ALA A 30 -8.66 -1.03 -17.06
CA ALA A 30 -8.15 -2.21 -16.40
C ALA A 30 -7.46 -3.11 -17.44
N SER A 31 -6.19 -3.46 -17.19
CA SER A 31 -5.50 -4.46 -18.00
C SER A 31 -6.16 -5.81 -17.77
N GLU A 32 -6.52 -6.51 -18.84
CA GLU A 32 -6.99 -7.88 -18.73
C GLU A 32 -5.87 -8.78 -18.21
N LYS A 33 -6.23 -9.75 -17.36
CA LYS A 33 -5.24 -10.67 -16.78
C LYS A 33 -4.50 -11.48 -17.85
N ALA A 34 -5.14 -11.73 -18.99
CA ALA A 34 -4.55 -12.39 -20.15
C ALA A 34 -3.46 -11.56 -20.85
N THR A 35 -3.51 -10.23 -20.77
CA THR A 35 -2.56 -9.30 -21.41
C THR A 35 -1.55 -8.69 -20.43
N THR A 36 -1.69 -8.98 -19.13
CA THR A 36 -0.78 -8.47 -18.10
C THR A 36 0.59 -9.14 -18.21
N LEU A 37 1.61 -8.36 -18.56
CA LEU A 37 2.99 -8.83 -18.63
C LEU A 37 3.48 -9.27 -17.24
N LYS A 38 4.13 -10.44 -17.19
CA LYS A 38 4.79 -10.90 -15.96
C LYS A 38 5.94 -9.95 -15.62
N LYS A 39 6.11 -9.67 -14.33
CA LYS A 39 7.30 -8.96 -13.83
C LYS A 39 8.56 -9.74 -14.25
N PRO A 40 9.58 -9.06 -14.81
CA PRO A 40 10.82 -9.71 -15.23
C PRO A 40 11.55 -10.32 -14.03
N SER A 41 12.42 -11.30 -14.29
CA SER A 41 13.14 -12.04 -13.23
C SER A 41 13.97 -11.13 -12.32
N TRP A 42 14.61 -10.09 -12.87
CA TRP A 42 15.45 -9.14 -12.14
C TRP A 42 14.68 -8.19 -11.21
N LEU A 43 13.35 -8.05 -11.38
CA LEU A 43 12.51 -7.19 -10.53
C LEU A 43 11.94 -7.92 -9.31
N LYS A 44 12.25 -9.22 -9.15
CA LYS A 44 11.75 -10.03 -8.04
C LYS A 44 12.77 -10.02 -6.91
N ILE A 45 12.30 -9.68 -5.70
CA ILE A 45 13.10 -9.78 -4.48
C ILE A 45 13.24 -11.24 -4.03
N LYS A 46 14.31 -11.53 -3.30
CA LYS A 46 14.45 -12.76 -2.52
C LYS A 46 14.07 -12.45 -1.08
N ILE A 47 13.14 -13.21 -0.51
CA ILE A 47 12.80 -13.08 0.91
C ILE A 47 13.93 -13.73 1.72
N PRO A 48 14.55 -13.01 2.67
CA PRO A 48 15.61 -13.56 3.50
C PRO A 48 15.07 -14.67 4.39
N SER A 49 15.88 -15.69 4.68
CA SER A 49 15.51 -16.80 5.57
C SER A 49 15.30 -16.35 7.01
N ASN A 50 16.07 -15.35 7.46
CA ASN A 50 15.90 -14.75 8.78
C ASN A 50 14.94 -13.55 8.71
N THR A 51 13.80 -13.68 9.38
CA THR A 51 12.74 -12.68 9.48
C THR A 51 12.49 -12.22 10.92
N ALA A 52 13.37 -12.58 11.87
CA ALA A 52 13.21 -12.25 13.28
C ALA A 52 13.15 -10.73 13.49
N LYS A 53 14.06 -9.98 12.86
CA LYS A 53 14.09 -8.50 12.96
C LYS A 53 12.89 -7.84 12.30
N VAL A 54 12.44 -8.35 11.15
CA VAL A 54 11.17 -7.92 10.51
C VAL A 54 10.00 -8.07 11.48
N THR A 55 9.93 -9.22 12.15
CA THR A 55 8.85 -9.53 13.10
C THR A 55 8.91 -8.62 14.32
N GLU A 56 10.10 -8.40 14.87
CA GLU A 56 10.34 -7.48 15.99
C GLU A 56 9.87 -6.05 15.66
N ILE A 57 10.26 -5.51 14.51
CA ILE A 57 9.86 -4.16 14.09
C ILE A 57 8.35 -4.08 13.87
N LYS A 58 7.75 -5.07 13.21
CA LYS A 58 6.29 -5.12 13.05
C LYS A 58 5.56 -5.13 14.40
N GLN A 59 6.03 -5.94 15.35
CA GLN A 59 5.46 -6.00 16.70
C GLN A 59 5.61 -4.67 17.43
N ALA A 60 6.79 -4.04 17.35
CA ALA A 60 7.02 -2.72 17.94
C ALA A 60 6.07 -1.66 17.34
N MET A 61 5.89 -1.63 16.02
CA MET A 61 4.97 -0.68 15.39
C MET A 61 3.52 -0.90 15.85
N ARG A 62 3.04 -2.15 15.91
CA ARG A 62 1.68 -2.45 16.40
C ARG A 62 1.51 -2.08 17.87
N LYS A 63 2.50 -2.40 18.71
CA LYS A 63 2.50 -2.04 20.15
C LYS A 63 2.37 -0.54 20.37
N HIS A 64 3.00 0.26 19.52
CA HIS A 64 3.00 1.72 19.64
C HIS A 64 1.97 2.43 18.74
N ASN A 65 1.07 1.68 18.10
CA ASN A 65 0.07 2.20 17.17
C ASN A 65 0.67 3.10 16.06
N LEU A 66 1.83 2.71 15.56
CA LEU A 66 2.57 3.43 14.52
C LEU A 66 2.28 2.85 13.14
N ASN A 67 2.36 3.73 12.13
CA ASN A 67 2.19 3.38 10.73
C ASN A 67 3.52 3.60 9.99
N SER A 68 3.76 2.81 8.95
CA SER A 68 4.96 2.90 8.13
C SER A 68 4.61 2.76 6.66
N VAL A 69 5.20 3.60 5.82
CA VAL A 69 5.00 3.52 4.36
C VAL A 69 5.57 2.21 3.81
N CYS A 70 6.52 1.57 4.52
CA CYS A 70 7.03 0.26 4.15
C CYS A 70 5.90 -0.79 4.11
N GLU A 71 4.97 -0.74 5.06
CA GLU A 71 3.81 -1.64 5.12
C GLU A 71 2.63 -1.10 4.30
N GLU A 72 2.27 0.17 4.49
CA GLU A 72 1.04 0.73 3.93
C GLU A 72 1.06 0.87 2.40
N ALA A 73 2.25 0.95 1.80
CA ALA A 73 2.45 1.05 0.35
C ALA A 73 2.99 -0.24 -0.30
N SER A 74 2.93 -1.38 0.41
CA SER A 74 3.40 -2.68 -0.10
C SER A 74 4.84 -2.66 -0.66
N CYS A 75 5.75 -1.99 0.06
CA CYS A 75 7.13 -1.79 -0.39
C CYS A 75 7.85 -3.14 -0.55
N PRO A 76 8.46 -3.44 -1.71
CA PRO A 76 9.19 -4.70 -1.91
C PRO A 76 10.44 -4.79 -1.03
N ASN A 77 11.00 -3.67 -0.59
CA ASN A 77 12.25 -3.63 0.19
C ASN A 77 12.01 -3.77 1.70
N LEU A 78 10.77 -3.98 2.15
CA LEU A 78 10.43 -4.05 3.59
C LEU A 78 11.34 -5.02 4.36
N HIS A 79 11.59 -6.22 3.82
CA HIS A 79 12.39 -7.23 4.50
C HIS A 79 13.84 -6.80 4.67
N GLU A 80 14.41 -6.16 3.64
CA GLU A 80 15.76 -5.64 3.68
C GLU A 80 15.86 -4.47 4.67
N CYS A 81 15.00 -3.47 4.54
CA CYS A 81 15.03 -2.28 5.41
C CYS A 81 14.83 -2.66 6.88
N PHE A 82 13.83 -3.49 7.19
CA PHE A 82 13.55 -3.87 8.57
C PHE A 82 14.65 -4.77 9.14
N ASN A 83 15.26 -5.66 8.35
CA ASN A 83 16.40 -6.44 8.83
C ASN A 83 17.62 -5.58 9.18
N HIS A 84 17.77 -4.40 8.55
CA HIS A 84 18.79 -3.42 8.90
C HIS A 84 18.38 -2.47 10.03
N GLY A 85 17.21 -2.66 10.65
CA GLY A 85 16.73 -1.75 11.70
C GLY A 85 16.14 -0.44 11.19
N THR A 86 15.84 -0.33 9.89
CA THR A 86 15.38 0.90 9.25
C THR A 86 13.89 0.83 8.91
N ALA A 87 13.13 1.85 9.31
CA ALA A 87 11.73 2.02 8.95
C ALA A 87 11.43 3.49 8.59
N THR A 88 10.49 3.72 7.67
CA THR A 88 9.99 5.06 7.33
C THR A 88 8.59 5.24 7.89
N PHE A 89 8.46 6.06 8.91
CA PHE A 89 7.21 6.26 9.63
C PHE A 89 6.24 7.17 8.87
N MET A 90 4.94 6.91 9.06
CA MET A 90 3.85 7.77 8.65
C MET A 90 3.22 8.39 9.91
N ILE A 91 3.28 9.72 10.00
CA ILE A 91 2.91 10.47 11.22
C ILE A 91 1.42 10.80 11.32
N LEU A 92 0.69 10.90 10.21
CA LEU A 92 -0.72 11.30 10.17
C LEU A 92 -1.68 10.11 9.94
N GLY A 93 -1.27 8.93 10.40
CA GLY A 93 -2.04 7.69 10.24
C GLY A 93 -1.77 6.99 8.90
N ALA A 94 -2.60 5.98 8.61
CA ALA A 94 -2.46 5.11 7.44
C ALA A 94 -3.43 5.43 6.29
N ILE A 95 -4.28 6.44 6.44
CA ILE A 95 -5.31 6.80 5.47
C ILE A 95 -4.94 8.14 4.84
N CYS A 96 -4.93 8.16 3.51
CA CYS A 96 -4.65 9.35 2.72
C CYS A 96 -5.94 9.92 2.14
N THR A 97 -6.20 11.21 2.36
CA THR A 97 -7.35 11.90 1.75
C THR A 97 -7.17 12.11 0.25
N ARG A 98 -5.94 11.93 -0.28
CA ARG A 98 -5.65 11.94 -1.72
C ARG A 98 -5.75 10.55 -2.33
N ARG A 99 -5.96 10.49 -3.66
CA ARG A 99 -6.14 9.26 -4.45
C ARG A 99 -5.15 9.15 -5.60
N CYS A 100 -3.85 9.22 -5.32
CA CYS A 100 -2.84 9.05 -6.36
C CYS A 100 -2.97 7.64 -6.99
N PRO A 101 -3.16 7.50 -8.33
CA PRO A 101 -3.44 6.21 -8.97
C PRO A 101 -2.33 5.15 -8.80
N PHE A 102 -1.10 5.58 -8.57
CA PHE A 102 0.08 4.71 -8.41
C PHE A 102 0.36 4.33 -6.96
N CYS A 103 -0.29 5.00 -6.00
CA CYS A 103 0.04 4.86 -4.59
C CYS A 103 -0.83 3.79 -3.96
N ASP A 104 -0.24 2.90 -3.17
CA ASP A 104 -0.96 1.79 -2.53
C ASP A 104 -1.46 2.12 -1.10
N VAL A 105 -1.08 3.28 -0.55
CA VAL A 105 -1.65 3.78 0.72
C VAL A 105 -3.17 3.92 0.60
N ALA A 106 -3.90 3.44 1.60
CA ALA A 106 -5.36 3.44 1.59
C ALA A 106 -5.94 4.86 1.46
N HIS A 107 -7.09 4.96 0.77
CA HIS A 107 -7.90 6.17 0.72
C HIS A 107 -9.07 6.09 1.70
N GLY A 108 -9.45 7.24 2.26
CA GLY A 108 -10.59 7.42 3.16
C GLY A 108 -10.63 8.84 3.69
#